data_AF-A0A9R1HRZ1-F1
#
_entry.id   AF-A0A9R1HRZ1-F1
#
_cell.length_a   1.000
_cell.length_b   1.000
_cell.length_c   1.000
_cell.angle_alpha   90.00
_cell.angle_beta   90.00
_cell.angle_gamma   90.00
#
_symmetry.space_group_name_H-M   'P 1'
#
loop_
_entity.id
_entity.type
_entity.pdbx_description
1 polymer ?
#
loop_
_entity_poly.entity_id
_entity_poly.type
_entity_poly.pdbx_seq_one_letter_code
_entity_poly.pdbx_strand_id
1 'polypeptide(L)'
;MYSFFFCSIRIFSLAAILCLFGILPVHYFGRKMHRLEISSEQLHMFTVGNVEVQSRWLWVHSIVLYIISGVACFLLYVEYRHIARLRLIHLKRATVNPGQFTVLVRGIPKTTNESCSTDVDDFFTKYHPSSYLFHQVVYKAGKVQKIITGAKKACGMSDPSTDTTLDQSCEAITYPCSLCGASSDSFRLLPTAEVAKNIDNEECAAAFVFFKTRYGALVASEALQTSNPTNWVTDLAPEPDDVYWSNIWLPYKQLWIRRIATVLGSLVFLVSFLLPVAFIQGLSRLDQLQKKLPFLDGLLKKPYMSQIITGYLPSVILLLFLYTVSPIMIRFSTMEGPTSHSERKKSACSKVLYFYIWNVFFVSLASGAVISQLSPSSSTKDIAVRLAHVIPEQTTFFITYVLTSGWASLSSELMQLFGLIYNFIIKYVLRMKEDIAFVPTFPYHTEIPKVMLFGLLGFSCSVLAPLILPFLLVYFFLGYVVYRNQVREKLETASRILIIPWQLLCCILFS
;
A
#
# COMPACT_ATOMS: atom_id res chain seq x y z
N MET A 1 -4.98 8.46 9.36
CA MET A 1 -5.80 7.26 9.07
C MET A 1 -7.18 7.33 9.72
N TYR A 2 -7.32 7.64 11.02
CA TYR A 2 -8.65 7.80 11.66
C TYR A 2 -9.57 8.79 10.98
N SER A 3 -9.05 9.99 10.69
CA SER A 3 -9.81 11.02 9.99
C SER A 3 -10.30 10.54 8.61
N PHE A 4 -9.54 9.65 7.96
CA PHE A 4 -9.95 9.07 6.69
C PHE A 4 -11.13 8.10 6.85
N PHE A 5 -11.05 7.11 7.75
CA PHE A 5 -12.19 6.23 8.02
C PHE A 5 -13.43 6.99 8.47
N PHE A 6 -13.25 7.98 9.35
CA PHE A 6 -14.34 8.81 9.85
C PHE A 6 -14.98 9.65 8.75
N CYS A 7 -14.17 10.26 7.87
CA CYS A 7 -14.68 10.97 6.70
C CYS A 7 -15.41 10.05 5.74
N SER A 8 -14.87 8.85 5.46
CA SER A 8 -15.52 7.86 4.61
C SER A 8 -16.88 7.43 5.18
N ILE A 9 -17.00 7.19 6.49
CA ILE A 9 -18.28 6.87 7.13
C ILE A 9 -19.28 8.01 6.92
N ARG A 10 -18.88 9.27 7.07
CA ARG A 10 -19.76 10.43 6.84
C ARG A 10 -20.22 10.54 5.39
N ILE A 11 -19.30 10.37 4.43
CA ILE A 11 -19.63 10.46 3.01
C ILE A 11 -20.55 9.31 2.60
N PHE A 12 -20.18 8.06 2.94
CA PHE A 12 -20.95 6.90 2.52
C PHE A 12 -22.27 6.73 3.28
N SER A 13 -22.43 7.31 4.48
CA SER A 13 -23.73 7.29 5.18
C SER A 13 -24.74 8.20 4.50
N LEU A 14 -24.32 9.42 4.13
CA LEU A 14 -25.14 10.32 3.32
C LEU A 14 -25.45 9.73 1.95
N ALA A 15 -24.45 9.14 1.27
CA ALA A 15 -24.66 8.44 0.01
C ALA A 15 -25.63 7.26 0.16
N ALA A 16 -25.53 6.46 1.22
CA ALA A 16 -26.44 5.35 1.48
C ALA A 16 -27.87 5.83 1.66
N ILE A 17 -28.09 6.90 2.43
CA ILE A 17 -29.43 7.48 2.63
C ILE A 17 -29.99 7.95 1.27
N LEU A 18 -29.24 8.75 0.51
CA LEU A 18 -29.68 9.28 -0.77
C LEU A 18 -29.95 8.17 -1.81
N CYS A 19 -29.06 7.18 -1.90
CA CYS A 19 -29.19 6.10 -2.89
C CYS A 19 -30.25 5.06 -2.49
N LEU A 20 -30.38 4.68 -1.22
CA LEU A 20 -31.35 3.67 -0.78
C LEU A 20 -32.78 4.22 -0.73
N PHE A 21 -32.97 5.49 -0.37
CA PHE A 21 -34.32 6.09 -0.35
C PHE A 21 -34.69 6.78 -1.66
N GLY A 22 -33.71 7.25 -2.44
CA GLY A 22 -33.95 7.92 -3.72
C GLY A 22 -33.87 6.99 -4.93
N ILE A 23 -32.72 6.33 -5.13
CA ILE A 23 -32.43 5.56 -6.35
C ILE A 23 -33.01 4.14 -6.30
N LEU A 24 -32.92 3.45 -5.16
CA LEU A 24 -33.37 2.06 -5.04
C LEU A 24 -34.86 1.86 -5.38
N PRO A 25 -35.81 2.73 -4.95
CA PRO A 25 -37.20 2.63 -5.38
C PRO A 25 -37.34 2.84 -6.89
N VAL A 26 -36.56 3.74 -7.46
CA VAL A 26 -36.56 4.00 -8.91
C VAL A 26 -36.08 2.78 -9.69
N HIS A 27 -35.04 2.09 -9.21
CA HIS A 27 -34.62 0.81 -9.78
C HIS A 27 -35.72 -0.24 -9.69
N TYR A 28 -36.39 -0.35 -8.54
CA TYR A 28 -37.45 -1.34 -8.33
C TYR A 28 -38.66 -1.14 -9.26
N PHE A 29 -39.08 0.10 -9.49
CA PHE A 29 -40.24 0.44 -10.33
C PHE A 29 -39.90 0.68 -11.82
N GLY A 30 -38.66 0.41 -12.24
CA GLY A 30 -38.15 0.74 -13.58
C GLY A 30 -38.88 0.07 -14.76
N ARG A 31 -39.28 -1.20 -14.64
CA ARG A 31 -40.13 -1.90 -15.63
C ARG A 31 -41.53 -2.15 -15.08
N LYS A 32 -42.56 -1.97 -15.94
CA LYS A 32 -43.91 -2.47 -15.67
C LYS A 32 -43.87 -4.00 -15.59
N MET A 33 -44.10 -4.51 -14.39
CA MET A 33 -43.95 -5.91 -14.01
C MET A 33 -45.01 -6.80 -14.72
N HIS A 34 -44.63 -7.53 -15.77
CA HIS A 34 -45.36 -8.75 -16.13
C HIS A 34 -44.93 -9.84 -15.16
N ARG A 35 -45.72 -9.94 -14.09
CA ARG A 35 -45.54 -10.85 -12.96
C ARG A 35 -45.87 -12.28 -13.42
N LEU A 36 -44.92 -13.04 -13.95
CA LEU A 36 -44.99 -14.51 -14.11
C LEU A 36 -43.61 -15.04 -14.58
N GLU A 37 -42.68 -15.19 -13.63
CA GLU A 37 -41.67 -16.27 -13.54
C GLU A 37 -40.59 -15.81 -12.55
N ILE A 38 -40.69 -16.34 -11.32
CA ILE A 38 -39.72 -16.12 -10.26
C ILE A 38 -38.51 -17.03 -10.57
N SER A 39 -37.61 -16.52 -11.42
CA SER A 39 -36.27 -17.09 -11.63
C SER A 39 -35.24 -16.27 -10.84
N SER A 40 -34.14 -16.92 -10.49
CA SER A 40 -33.12 -16.61 -9.47
C SER A 40 -32.37 -15.26 -9.53
N GLU A 41 -32.79 -14.28 -10.31
CA GLU A 41 -32.07 -13.00 -10.49
C GLU A 41 -32.70 -11.83 -9.70
N GLN A 42 -32.83 -11.98 -8.39
CA GLN A 42 -33.40 -10.94 -7.52
C GLN A 42 -32.51 -9.70 -7.39
N LEU A 43 -31.18 -9.83 -7.51
CA LEU A 43 -30.26 -8.71 -7.34
C LEU A 43 -30.26 -7.74 -8.53
N HIS A 44 -30.48 -8.24 -9.76
CA HIS A 44 -30.47 -7.41 -10.98
C HIS A 44 -31.60 -6.38 -11.01
N MET A 45 -32.73 -6.67 -10.35
CA MET A 45 -33.88 -5.76 -10.22
C MET A 45 -33.54 -4.45 -9.47
N PHE A 46 -32.50 -4.47 -8.62
CA PHE A 46 -32.08 -3.34 -7.80
C PHE A 46 -30.94 -2.52 -8.43
N THR A 47 -30.68 -2.73 -9.71
CA THR A 47 -29.61 -2.04 -10.44
C THR A 47 -30.16 -1.17 -11.56
N VAL A 48 -29.33 -0.25 -12.06
CA VAL A 48 -29.72 0.63 -13.18
C VAL A 48 -30.07 -0.16 -14.45
N GLY A 49 -29.64 -1.42 -14.56
CA GLY A 49 -30.01 -2.32 -15.66
C GLY A 49 -31.52 -2.60 -15.77
N ASN A 50 -32.29 -2.33 -14.70
CA ASN A 50 -33.75 -2.44 -14.72
C ASN A 50 -34.47 -1.16 -15.23
N VAL A 51 -33.75 -0.07 -15.49
CA VAL A 51 -34.31 1.21 -15.98
C VAL A 51 -34.18 1.30 -17.50
N GLU A 52 -35.24 1.73 -18.19
CA GLU A 52 -35.23 1.88 -19.66
C GLU A 52 -34.35 3.05 -20.14
N VAL A 53 -33.68 2.86 -21.29
CA VAL A 53 -32.60 3.72 -21.85
C VAL A 53 -33.05 5.16 -22.23
N GLN A 54 -34.34 5.49 -22.12
CA GLN A 54 -34.88 6.84 -22.38
C GLN A 54 -35.84 7.34 -21.30
N SER A 55 -35.79 6.74 -20.11
CA SER A 55 -36.73 7.04 -19.05
C SER A 55 -36.44 8.37 -18.36
N ARG A 56 -37.49 9.13 -18.01
CA ARG A 56 -37.38 10.38 -17.22
C ARG A 56 -36.72 10.15 -15.85
N TRP A 57 -36.78 8.92 -15.35
CA TRP A 57 -36.20 8.50 -14.07
C TRP A 57 -34.66 8.57 -14.03
N LEU A 58 -33.97 8.62 -15.18
CA LEU A 58 -32.51 8.78 -15.23
C LEU A 58 -32.05 10.14 -14.67
N TRP A 59 -32.88 11.18 -14.73
CA TRP A 59 -32.54 12.49 -14.14
C TRP A 59 -32.32 12.44 -12.63
N VAL A 60 -33.03 11.54 -11.92
CA VAL A 60 -32.84 11.33 -10.48
C VAL A 60 -31.42 10.84 -10.19
N HIS A 61 -30.87 9.97 -11.03
CA HIS A 61 -29.51 9.45 -10.88
C HIS A 61 -28.48 10.57 -11.05
N SER A 62 -28.65 11.43 -12.06
CA SER A 62 -27.78 12.58 -12.28
C SER A 62 -27.83 13.56 -11.11
N ILE A 63 -29.01 13.93 -10.61
CA ILE A 63 -29.17 14.83 -9.47
C ILE A 63 -28.49 14.25 -8.22
N VAL A 64 -28.77 12.99 -7.89
CA VAL A 64 -28.18 12.32 -6.72
C VAL A 64 -26.66 12.23 -6.85
N LEU A 65 -26.13 11.93 -8.05
CA LEU A 65 -24.70 11.91 -8.31
C LEU A 65 -24.05 13.28 -8.06
N TYR A 66 -24.64 14.37 -8.53
CA TYR A 66 -24.14 15.73 -8.27
C TYR A 66 -24.18 16.08 -6.79
N ILE A 67 -25.23 15.71 -6.07
CA ILE A 67 -25.33 15.93 -4.62
C ILE A 67 -24.24 15.15 -3.88
N ILE A 68 -24.09 13.85 -4.17
CA ILE A 68 -23.07 12.99 -3.54
C ILE A 68 -21.67 13.54 -3.83
N SER A 69 -21.38 13.90 -5.08
CA SER A 69 -20.09 14.47 -5.47
C SER A 69 -19.82 15.79 -4.75
N GLY A 70 -20.79 16.73 -4.75
CA GLY A 70 -20.64 18.03 -4.07
C GLY A 70 -20.42 17.90 -2.56
N VAL A 71 -21.17 17.01 -1.90
CA VAL A 71 -21.01 16.71 -0.47
C VAL A 71 -19.65 16.06 -0.20
N ALA A 72 -19.24 15.10 -1.02
CA ALA A 72 -17.93 14.47 -0.91
C ALA A 72 -16.80 15.50 -1.07
N CYS A 73 -16.86 16.36 -2.09
CA CYS A 73 -15.90 17.45 -2.30
C CYS A 73 -15.80 18.35 -1.07
N PHE A 74 -16.95 18.79 -0.54
CA PHE A 74 -17.00 19.67 0.61
C PHE A 74 -16.41 19.02 1.87
N LEU A 75 -16.82 17.79 2.18
CA LEU A 75 -16.28 17.05 3.34
C LEU A 75 -14.79 16.78 3.18
N LEU A 76 -14.34 16.42 1.97
CA LEU A 76 -12.93 16.21 1.68
C LEU A 76 -12.11 17.50 1.86
N TYR A 77 -12.65 18.63 1.43
CA TYR A 77 -12.00 19.93 1.64
C TYR A 77 -11.89 20.30 3.12
N VAL A 78 -12.96 20.11 3.90
CA VAL A 78 -12.97 20.39 5.34
C VAL A 78 -11.96 19.54 6.08
N GLU A 79 -11.93 18.23 5.82
CA GLU A 79 -10.99 17.30 6.45
C GLU A 79 -9.54 17.56 6.00
N TYR A 80 -9.31 17.89 4.73
CA TYR A 80 -7.99 18.31 4.26
C TYR A 80 -7.47 19.50 5.04
N ARG A 81 -8.30 20.54 5.20
CA ARG A 81 -7.95 21.75 5.96
C ARG A 81 -7.69 21.43 7.43
N HIS A 82 -8.47 20.53 8.02
CA HIS A 82 -8.29 20.07 9.39
C HIS A 82 -6.95 19.34 9.57
N ILE A 83 -6.62 18.38 8.69
CA ILE A 83 -5.36 17.63 8.71
C ILE A 83 -4.16 18.56 8.49
N ALA A 84 -4.26 19.52 7.55
CA ALA A 84 -3.22 20.51 7.32
C ALA A 84 -2.94 21.36 8.57
N ARG A 85 -4.00 21.79 9.29
CA ARG A 85 -3.86 22.49 10.58
C ARG A 85 -3.21 21.62 11.66
N LEU A 86 -3.66 20.37 11.81
CA LEU A 86 -3.06 19.44 12.76
C LEU A 86 -1.58 19.20 12.48
N ARG A 87 -1.20 19.09 11.20
CA ARG A 87 0.21 18.98 10.78
C ARG A 87 1.01 20.21 11.20
N LEU A 88 0.49 21.42 10.98
CA LEU A 88 1.16 22.65 11.38
C LEU A 88 1.34 22.74 12.89
N ILE A 89 0.32 22.37 13.67
CA ILE A 89 0.41 22.33 15.14
C ILE A 89 1.44 21.30 15.59
N HIS A 90 1.43 20.10 14.98
CA HIS A 90 2.40 19.06 15.28
C HIS A 90 3.83 19.51 14.95
N LEU A 91 4.05 20.15 13.80
CA LEU A 91 5.37 20.65 13.42
C LEU A 91 5.87 21.76 14.36
N LYS A 92 4.97 22.60 14.88
CA LYS A 92 5.30 23.63 15.88
C LYS A 92 5.60 23.05 17.27
N ARG A 93 4.91 21.98 17.66
CA ARG A 93 5.04 21.33 18.98
C ARG A 93 6.09 20.23 19.02
N ALA A 94 6.49 19.68 17.87
CA ALA A 94 7.45 18.60 17.80
C ALA A 94 8.76 19.02 18.48
N THR A 95 9.31 18.10 19.28
CA THR A 95 10.64 18.19 19.86
C THR A 95 11.69 18.35 18.76
N VAL A 96 12.91 18.71 19.16
CA VAL A 96 14.04 18.91 18.24
C VAL A 96 14.30 17.59 17.49
N ASN A 97 13.80 17.51 16.26
CA ASN A 97 14.07 16.40 15.36
C ASN A 97 15.37 16.69 14.60
N PRO A 98 16.36 15.78 14.62
CA PRO A 98 17.65 16.01 13.95
C PRO A 98 17.48 16.24 12.44
N GLY A 99 16.55 15.55 11.78
CA GLY A 99 16.26 15.73 10.35
C GLY A 99 15.80 17.13 9.94
N GLN A 100 15.39 18.00 10.88
CA GLN A 100 15.05 19.40 10.57
C GLN A 100 16.28 20.32 10.43
N PHE A 101 17.45 19.84 10.88
CA PHE A 101 18.72 20.57 10.83
C PHE A 101 19.72 19.91 9.87
N THR A 102 19.35 18.77 9.29
CA THR A 102 20.24 17.96 8.47
C THR A 102 19.71 17.86 7.05
N VAL A 103 20.61 18.05 6.09
CA VAL A 103 20.33 17.89 4.66
C VAL A 103 21.15 16.71 4.15
N LEU A 104 20.49 15.79 3.44
CA LEU A 104 21.15 14.71 2.72
C LEU A 104 21.58 15.24 1.34
N VAL A 105 22.89 15.24 1.09
CA VAL A 105 23.50 15.65 -0.16
C VAL A 105 23.90 14.39 -0.94
N ARG A 106 23.54 14.33 -2.21
CA ARG A 106 23.83 13.21 -3.14
C ARG A 106 24.38 13.73 -4.46
N GLY A 107 25.13 12.89 -5.17
CA GLY A 107 25.69 13.28 -6.47
C GLY A 107 26.83 14.28 -6.33
N ILE A 108 27.65 14.14 -5.29
CA ILE A 108 28.89 14.91 -5.11
C ILE A 108 29.85 14.53 -6.24
N PRO A 109 30.35 15.49 -7.04
CA PRO A 109 31.29 15.20 -8.11
C PRO A 109 32.59 14.65 -7.52
N LYS A 110 33.07 13.51 -8.01
CA LYS A 110 34.37 12.96 -7.59
C LYS A 110 35.48 13.78 -8.26
N THR A 111 36.18 14.61 -7.51
CA THR A 111 37.43 15.23 -7.94
C THR A 111 38.57 14.20 -7.82
N THR A 112 39.53 14.21 -8.76
CA THR A 112 40.52 13.13 -8.89
C THR A 112 41.61 13.12 -7.82
N ASN A 113 41.74 14.19 -7.02
CA ASN A 113 42.86 14.38 -6.08
C ASN A 113 42.43 14.75 -4.64
N GLU A 114 41.16 15.03 -4.38
CA GLU A 114 40.67 15.52 -3.07
C GLU A 114 39.65 14.56 -2.46
N SER A 115 39.54 14.59 -1.13
CA SER A 115 38.56 13.78 -0.40
C SER A 115 37.16 14.37 -0.55
N CYS A 116 36.13 13.51 -0.58
CA CYS A 116 34.72 13.95 -0.65
C CYS A 116 34.36 14.89 0.51
N SER A 117 35.03 14.71 1.66
CA SER A 117 34.87 15.57 2.84
C SER A 117 35.33 17.00 2.57
N THR A 118 36.48 17.17 1.90
CA THR A 118 37.03 18.49 1.55
C THR A 118 36.11 19.22 0.57
N ASP A 119 35.65 18.53 -0.48
CA ASP A 119 34.72 19.11 -1.47
C ASP A 119 33.44 19.65 -0.81
N VAL A 120 32.87 18.91 0.15
CA VAL A 120 31.66 19.30 0.87
C VAL A 120 31.94 20.50 1.79
N ASP A 121 33.06 20.47 2.52
CA ASP A 121 33.42 21.56 3.42
C ASP A 121 33.62 22.87 2.67
N ASP A 122 34.36 22.84 1.56
CA ASP A 122 34.62 24.00 0.72
C ASP A 122 33.33 24.55 0.09
N PHE A 123 32.46 23.67 -0.40
CA PHE A 123 31.19 24.07 -1.00
C PHE A 123 30.27 24.77 0.02
N PHE A 124 30.00 24.14 1.16
CA PHE A 124 29.05 24.68 2.13
C PHE A 124 29.61 25.86 2.93
N THR A 125 30.93 25.93 3.15
CA THR A 125 31.57 27.11 3.74
C THR A 125 31.49 28.31 2.80
N LYS A 126 31.61 28.10 1.48
CA LYS A 126 31.52 29.18 0.49
C LYS A 126 30.09 29.69 0.28
N TYR A 127 29.11 28.79 0.13
CA TYR A 127 27.74 29.18 -0.23
C TYR A 127 26.80 29.35 0.98
N HIS A 128 27.10 28.72 2.12
CA HIS A 128 26.27 28.77 3.33
C HIS A 128 27.06 29.09 4.62
N PRO A 129 27.96 30.10 4.65
CA PRO A 129 28.91 30.33 5.75
C PRO A 129 28.26 30.56 7.11
N SER A 130 27.13 31.28 7.14
CA SER A 130 26.45 31.63 8.40
C SER A 130 25.72 30.45 9.04
N SER A 131 25.30 29.48 8.23
CA SER A 131 24.35 28.44 8.63
C SER A 131 25.00 27.06 8.72
N TYR A 132 26.09 26.82 7.98
CA TYR A 132 26.85 25.58 8.01
C TYR A 132 27.44 25.30 9.41
N LEU A 133 27.40 24.03 9.83
CA LEU A 133 27.95 23.58 11.11
C LEU A 133 29.04 22.53 10.92
N PHE A 134 28.69 21.37 10.36
CA PHE A 134 29.63 20.29 10.00
C PHE A 134 28.95 19.32 9.03
N HIS A 135 29.70 18.36 8.50
CA HIS A 135 29.15 17.31 7.65
C HIS A 135 29.65 15.92 8.06
N GLN A 136 28.94 14.88 7.62
CA GLN A 136 29.29 13.48 7.80
C GLN A 136 29.19 12.76 6.45
N VAL A 137 30.34 12.32 5.91
CA VAL A 137 30.41 11.57 4.65
C VAL A 137 29.88 10.15 4.83
N VAL A 138 29.19 9.63 3.82
CA VAL A 138 28.68 8.26 3.82
C VAL A 138 29.74 7.32 3.23
N TYR A 139 30.03 6.23 3.94
CA TYR A 139 30.97 5.21 3.50
C TYR A 139 30.24 3.95 3.03
N LYS A 140 30.84 3.25 2.05
CA LYS A 140 30.28 2.02 1.50
C LYS A 140 30.45 0.87 2.49
N ALA A 141 29.47 0.67 3.36
CA ALA A 141 29.52 -0.33 4.42
C ALA A 141 29.27 -1.79 3.98
N GLY A 142 29.35 -2.15 2.69
CA GLY A 142 28.82 -3.43 2.18
C GLY A 142 29.29 -4.69 2.93
N LYS A 143 30.60 -4.82 3.20
CA LYS A 143 31.17 -5.96 3.94
C LYS A 143 30.90 -5.85 5.45
N VAL A 144 31.01 -4.63 5.98
CA VAL A 144 30.82 -4.30 7.41
C VAL A 144 29.37 -4.53 7.85
N GLN A 145 28.40 -4.07 7.07
CA GLN A 145 26.98 -4.22 7.36
C GLN A 145 26.57 -5.69 7.32
N LYS A 146 27.14 -6.51 6.42
CA LYS A 146 26.90 -7.96 6.39
C LYS A 146 27.43 -8.65 7.65
N ILE A 147 28.61 -8.23 8.13
CA ILE A 147 29.21 -8.72 9.38
C ILE A 147 28.37 -8.30 10.58
N ILE A 148 28.00 -7.02 10.70
CA ILE A 148 27.14 -6.50 11.78
C ILE A 148 25.78 -7.21 11.78
N THR A 149 25.17 -7.42 10.61
CA THR A 149 23.88 -8.11 10.51
C THR A 149 24.01 -9.59 10.90
N GLY A 150 25.12 -10.24 10.50
CA GLY A 150 25.43 -11.61 10.93
C GLY A 150 25.63 -11.71 12.43
N ALA A 151 26.36 -10.76 13.03
CA ALA A 151 26.58 -10.67 14.47
C ALA A 151 25.28 -10.41 15.24
N LYS A 152 24.43 -9.48 14.79
CA LYS A 152 23.10 -9.24 15.38
C LYS A 152 22.22 -10.48 15.38
N LYS A 153 22.19 -11.21 14.24
CA LYS A 153 21.45 -12.48 14.14
C LYS A 153 22.02 -13.57 15.04
N ALA A 154 23.33 -13.64 15.21
CA ALA A 154 24.00 -14.58 16.10
C ALA A 154 23.77 -14.26 17.59
N CYS A 155 23.69 -12.98 17.95
CA CYS A 155 23.49 -12.53 19.32
C CYS A 155 22.00 -12.38 19.72
N GLY A 156 21.04 -12.74 18.85
CA GLY A 156 19.60 -12.56 19.12
C GLY A 156 19.13 -11.10 19.22
N MET A 157 20.02 -10.11 19.09
CA MET A 157 19.71 -8.68 19.25
C MET A 157 18.86 -8.16 18.09
N SER A 158 17.65 -7.69 18.40
CA SER A 158 16.80 -6.95 17.48
C SER A 158 16.85 -5.45 17.80
N ASP A 159 17.34 -4.68 16.81
CA ASP A 159 17.46 -3.22 16.71
C ASP A 159 18.18 -2.41 17.83
N PRO A 160 18.80 -1.26 17.50
CA PRO A 160 19.78 -0.58 18.35
C PRO A 160 19.18 0.52 19.25
N SER A 161 17.86 0.57 19.44
CA SER A 161 17.21 1.72 20.10
C SER A 161 17.22 1.68 21.63
N THR A 162 17.84 0.68 22.25
CA THR A 162 18.00 0.63 23.71
C THR A 162 19.44 0.97 24.06
N ASP A 163 19.64 2.24 24.45
CA ASP A 163 20.76 2.66 25.29
C ASP A 163 20.64 1.92 26.63
N THR A 164 21.07 0.68 26.65
CA THR A 164 21.26 -0.07 27.89
C THR A 164 22.69 -0.56 27.89
N THR A 165 23.43 -0.06 28.88
CA THR A 165 24.75 -0.48 29.33
C THR A 165 25.19 -1.82 28.76
N LEU A 166 26.29 -1.76 28.01
CA LEU A 166 27.06 -2.86 27.45
C LEU A 166 27.34 -3.92 28.54
N ASP A 167 26.41 -4.83 28.75
CA ASP A 167 26.61 -5.96 29.65
C ASP A 167 27.29 -7.06 28.84
N GLN A 168 28.51 -7.37 29.26
CA GLN A 168 29.52 -8.09 28.50
C GLN A 168 29.34 -9.60 28.63
N SER A 169 28.09 -10.10 28.58
CA SER A 169 27.77 -11.53 28.61
C SER A 169 26.80 -11.89 27.48
N CYS A 170 27.30 -11.92 26.25
CA CYS A 170 26.63 -12.67 25.18
C CYS A 170 26.79 -14.16 25.49
N GLU A 171 25.85 -14.76 26.22
CA GLU A 171 25.72 -16.22 26.24
C GLU A 171 25.37 -16.70 24.82
N ALA A 172 26.12 -17.67 24.32
CA ALA A 172 25.87 -18.24 23.00
C ALA A 172 24.53 -19.00 23.03
N ILE A 173 23.53 -18.49 22.31
CA ILE A 173 22.26 -19.19 22.15
C ILE A 173 22.47 -20.35 21.18
N THR A 174 22.63 -21.55 21.71
CA THR A 174 22.81 -22.77 20.92
C THR A 174 21.44 -23.32 20.51
N TYR A 175 21.10 -23.24 19.23
CA TYR A 175 19.85 -23.80 18.71
C TYR A 175 20.04 -25.27 18.31
N PRO A 176 19.33 -26.23 18.93
CA PRO A 176 19.27 -27.59 18.42
C PRO A 176 18.46 -27.61 17.12
N CYS A 177 19.05 -28.12 16.04
CA CYS A 177 18.35 -28.40 14.78
C CYS A 177 17.22 -29.42 15.01
N SER A 178 15.96 -29.02 14.87
CA SER A 178 14.79 -29.90 15.11
C SER A 178 14.73 -31.12 14.17
N LEU A 179 15.37 -31.05 13.01
CA LEU A 179 15.41 -32.13 12.02
C LEU A 179 16.57 -33.11 12.24
N CYS A 180 17.63 -32.69 12.95
CA CYS A 180 18.92 -33.38 12.93
C CYS A 180 19.61 -33.52 14.30
N GLY A 181 19.08 -32.91 15.37
CA GLY A 181 19.58 -33.06 16.74
C GLY A 181 20.98 -32.49 17.00
N ALA A 182 21.69 -32.04 15.96
CA ALA A 182 23.03 -31.49 16.07
C ALA A 182 22.99 -30.06 16.63
N SER A 183 23.77 -29.84 17.68
CA SER A 183 24.15 -28.53 18.21
C SER A 183 25.40 -28.06 17.47
N SER A 184 25.35 -26.90 16.82
CA SER A 184 26.55 -26.34 16.16
C SER A 184 27.42 -25.62 17.18
N ASP A 185 28.66 -26.09 17.36
CA ASP A 185 29.62 -25.45 18.25
C ASP A 185 30.15 -24.12 17.69
N SER A 186 30.00 -23.09 18.53
CA SER A 186 30.76 -21.84 18.59
C SER A 186 30.91 -21.01 17.30
N PHE A 187 30.11 -19.94 17.23
CA PHE A 187 30.50 -18.76 16.45
C PHE A 187 31.78 -18.18 17.08
N ARG A 188 32.94 -18.31 16.43
CA ARG A 188 34.13 -17.55 16.84
C ARG A 188 33.90 -16.07 16.52
N LEU A 189 33.72 -15.24 17.56
CA LEU A 189 33.77 -13.79 17.43
C LEU A 189 35.18 -13.42 16.93
N LEU A 190 35.28 -12.94 15.69
CA LEU A 190 36.51 -12.31 15.22
C LEU A 190 36.74 -11.01 16.00
N PRO A 191 37.98 -10.69 16.44
CA PRO A 191 38.26 -9.45 17.14
C PRO A 191 37.90 -8.24 16.26
N THR A 192 37.08 -7.32 16.79
CA THR A 192 36.58 -6.12 16.08
C THR A 192 37.72 -5.26 15.49
N ALA A 193 38.91 -5.31 16.10
CA ALA A 193 40.10 -4.56 15.67
C ALA A 193 40.73 -5.06 14.34
N GLU A 194 40.63 -6.35 14.02
CA GLU A 194 41.19 -6.92 12.78
C GLU A 194 40.26 -6.70 11.58
N VAL A 195 38.95 -6.63 11.82
CA VAL A 195 37.96 -6.29 10.79
C VAL A 195 38.05 -4.80 10.43
N ALA A 196 38.25 -3.92 11.41
CA ALA A 196 38.32 -2.47 11.20
C ALA A 196 39.49 -2.03 10.28
N LYS A 197 40.64 -2.73 10.35
CA LYS A 197 41.83 -2.42 9.54
C LYS A 197 41.76 -2.90 8.08
N ASN A 198 40.82 -3.79 7.73
CA ASN A 198 40.72 -4.41 6.41
C ASN A 198 39.52 -3.88 5.57
N ILE A 199 38.98 -2.72 5.94
CA ILE A 199 37.87 -2.11 5.21
C ILE A 199 38.44 -0.98 4.37
N ASP A 200 38.57 -1.21 3.07
CA ASP A 200 38.69 -0.14 2.09
C ASP A 200 37.40 0.70 2.19
N ASN A 201 37.46 1.78 2.96
CA ASN A 201 36.36 2.71 3.15
C ASN A 201 36.20 3.55 1.88
N GLU A 202 35.58 2.95 0.85
CA GLU A 202 35.24 3.68 -0.37
C GLU A 202 34.23 4.78 -0.03
N GLU A 203 34.67 6.04 -0.13
CA GLU A 203 33.83 7.22 0.05
C GLU A 203 32.72 7.23 -1.01
N CYS A 204 31.49 7.35 -0.53
CA CYS A 204 30.35 7.52 -1.41
C CYS A 204 30.20 9.00 -1.79
N ALA A 205 29.63 9.26 -2.97
CA ALA A 205 29.26 10.60 -3.42
C ALA A 205 27.98 11.10 -2.70
N ALA A 206 27.91 10.92 -1.38
CA ALA A 206 26.81 11.32 -0.52
C ALA A 206 27.31 11.72 0.89
N ALA A 207 26.68 12.74 1.47
CA ALA A 207 27.01 13.25 2.80
C ALA A 207 25.76 13.80 3.50
N PHE A 208 25.75 13.75 4.83
CA PHE A 208 24.80 14.47 5.66
C PHE A 208 25.42 15.78 6.11
N VAL A 209 24.77 16.91 5.83
CA VAL A 209 25.24 18.25 6.18
C VAL A 209 24.35 18.82 7.27
N PHE A 210 24.96 19.26 8.37
CA PHE A 210 24.29 19.80 9.53
C PHE A 210 24.35 21.33 9.53
N PHE A 211 23.22 21.95 9.85
CA PHE A 211 23.06 23.39 9.90
C PHE A 211 22.72 23.86 11.31
N LYS A 212 23.17 25.07 11.66
CA LYS A 212 22.86 25.75 12.93
C LYS A 212 21.38 26.08 13.08
N THR A 213 20.69 26.35 11.96
CA THR A 213 19.28 26.78 11.94
C THR A 213 18.44 25.90 11.03
N ARG A 214 17.18 25.65 11.44
CA ARG A 214 16.18 24.92 10.63
C ARG A 214 15.92 25.62 9.30
N TYR A 215 15.92 26.96 9.33
CA TYR A 215 15.74 27.77 8.13
C TYR A 215 16.90 27.57 7.15
N GLY A 216 18.15 27.55 7.63
CA GLY A 216 19.31 27.27 6.79
C GLY A 216 19.25 25.90 6.12
N ALA A 217 18.87 24.86 6.86
CA ALA A 217 18.67 23.51 6.30
C ALA A 217 17.57 23.48 5.24
N LEU A 218 16.41 24.12 5.51
CA LEU A 218 15.29 24.16 4.57
C LEU A 218 15.64 24.90 3.28
N VAL A 219 16.32 26.04 3.38
CA VAL A 219 16.77 26.81 2.21
C VAL A 219 17.77 25.98 1.39
N ALA A 220 18.73 25.32 2.06
CA ALA A 220 19.71 24.48 1.37
C ALA A 220 19.07 23.25 0.70
N SER A 221 18.00 22.67 1.26
CA SER A 221 17.30 21.53 0.66
C SER A 221 16.41 21.89 -0.53
N GLU A 222 15.78 23.07 -0.52
CA GLU A 222 14.84 23.48 -1.57
C GLU A 222 15.53 24.25 -2.72
N ALA A 223 16.71 24.82 -2.49
CA ALA A 223 17.46 25.56 -3.49
C ALA A 223 18.20 24.62 -4.46
N LEU A 224 18.12 24.93 -5.77
CA LEU A 224 18.98 24.29 -6.75
C LEU A 224 20.42 24.80 -6.57
N GLN A 225 21.32 23.90 -6.18
CA GLN A 225 22.69 24.24 -5.81
C GLN A 225 23.61 24.55 -7.00
N THR A 226 23.41 23.86 -8.13
CA THR A 226 24.23 24.05 -9.34
C THR A 226 23.39 24.02 -10.61
N SER A 227 23.91 24.58 -11.71
CA SER A 227 23.23 24.58 -13.01
C SER A 227 22.96 23.17 -13.55
N ASN A 228 23.72 22.16 -13.11
CA ASN A 228 23.47 20.76 -13.45
C ASN A 228 22.61 20.09 -12.36
N PRO A 229 21.35 19.72 -12.64
CA PRO A 229 20.44 19.16 -11.64
C PRO A 229 20.82 17.76 -11.16
N THR A 230 21.83 17.10 -11.75
CA THR A 230 22.30 15.78 -11.29
C THR A 230 23.42 15.84 -10.26
N ASN A 231 24.00 17.02 -10.05
CA ASN A 231 25.12 17.23 -9.14
C ASN A 231 24.65 18.03 -7.92
N TRP A 232 25.22 17.75 -6.75
CA TRP A 232 24.87 18.45 -5.49
C TRP A 232 23.36 18.44 -5.21
N VAL A 233 22.73 17.27 -5.36
CA VAL A 233 21.30 17.10 -5.10
C VAL A 233 21.08 17.06 -3.60
N THR A 234 20.35 18.04 -3.11
CA THR A 234 20.06 18.24 -1.69
C THR A 234 18.60 17.90 -1.39
N ASP A 235 18.38 17.04 -0.40
CA ASP A 235 17.05 16.72 0.13
C ASP A 235 17.07 16.86 1.66
N LEU A 236 15.95 17.17 2.30
CA LEU A 236 15.87 17.10 3.77
C LEU A 236 16.15 15.68 4.24
N ALA A 237 17.02 15.54 5.24
CA ALA A 237 17.38 14.22 5.75
C ALA A 237 16.18 13.58 6.47
N PRO A 238 15.88 12.29 6.20
CA PRO A 238 14.90 11.56 6.97
C PRO A 238 15.39 11.35 8.41
N GLU A 239 14.47 10.96 9.31
CA GLU A 239 14.84 10.60 10.68
C GLU A 239 15.83 9.43 10.69
N PRO A 240 16.79 9.36 11.63
CA PRO A 240 17.88 8.37 11.61
C PRO A 240 17.39 6.91 11.45
N ASP A 241 16.29 6.56 12.11
CA ASP A 241 15.68 5.22 12.04
C ASP A 241 14.92 4.97 10.73
N ASP A 242 14.52 6.04 10.03
CA ASP A 242 13.82 5.98 8.75
C ASP A 242 14.79 5.99 7.56
N VAL A 243 16.09 6.25 7.79
CA VAL A 243 17.14 6.25 6.75
C VAL A 243 17.33 4.83 6.19
N TYR A 244 17.20 4.68 4.86
CA TYR A 244 17.46 3.41 4.19
C TYR A 244 18.88 3.36 3.61
N TRP A 245 19.83 2.97 4.47
CA TRP A 245 21.27 2.97 4.21
C TRP A 245 21.70 2.25 2.92
N SER A 246 21.01 1.16 2.55
CA SER A 246 21.38 0.34 1.38
C SER A 246 21.25 1.06 0.04
N ASN A 247 20.55 2.21 -0.03
CA ASN A 247 20.32 2.94 -1.28
C ASN A 247 21.05 4.29 -1.36
N ILE A 248 21.64 4.77 -0.26
CA ILE A 248 22.25 6.12 -0.19
C ILE A 248 23.52 6.21 -1.03
N TRP A 249 24.26 5.11 -1.13
CA TRP A 249 25.52 5.03 -1.89
C TRP A 249 25.30 4.90 -3.42
N LEU A 250 24.07 4.80 -3.90
CA LEU A 250 23.78 4.64 -5.32
C LEU A 250 24.13 5.91 -6.10
N PRO A 251 24.85 5.82 -7.24
CA PRO A 251 25.16 6.99 -8.04
C PRO A 251 23.88 7.59 -8.62
N TYR A 252 23.73 8.92 -8.49
CA TYR A 252 22.49 9.62 -8.85
C TYR A 252 22.07 9.39 -10.31
N LYS A 253 23.06 9.32 -11.22
CA LYS A 253 22.85 9.02 -12.65
C LYS A 253 22.26 7.62 -12.93
N GLN A 254 22.32 6.67 -12.00
CA GLN A 254 21.67 5.36 -12.18
C GLN A 254 20.23 5.36 -11.67
N LEU A 255 19.84 6.31 -10.82
CA LEU A 255 18.51 6.32 -10.19
C LEU A 255 17.39 6.50 -11.22
N TRP A 256 17.58 7.34 -12.25
CA TRP A 256 16.54 7.53 -13.28
C TRP A 256 16.31 6.25 -14.10
N ILE A 257 17.38 5.53 -14.48
CA ILE A 257 17.28 4.24 -15.18
C ILE A 257 16.55 3.21 -14.32
N ARG A 258 16.91 3.12 -13.04
CA ARG A 258 16.25 2.22 -12.08
C ARG A 258 14.77 2.54 -11.94
N ARG A 259 14.39 3.82 -11.82
CA ARG A 259 13.00 4.27 -11.75
C ARG A 259 12.21 3.92 -13.01
N ILE A 260 12.80 4.08 -14.21
CA ILE A 260 12.14 3.68 -15.46
C ILE A 260 11.97 2.16 -15.51
N ALA A 261 13.02 1.40 -15.15
CA ALA A 261 12.98 -0.06 -15.14
C ALA A 261 11.93 -0.61 -14.16
N THR A 262 11.75 0.01 -12.99
CA THR A 262 10.74 -0.41 -12.00
C THR A 262 9.33 -0.05 -12.45
N VAL A 263 9.12 1.09 -13.11
CA VAL A 263 7.82 1.44 -13.71
C VAL A 263 7.48 0.42 -14.80
N LEU A 264 8.41 0.13 -15.72
CA LEU A 264 8.22 -0.87 -16.77
C LEU A 264 7.96 -2.26 -16.19
N GLY A 265 8.74 -2.68 -15.18
CA GLY A 265 8.54 -3.94 -14.48
C GLY A 265 7.18 -4.04 -13.80
N SER A 266 6.70 -2.94 -13.19
CA SER A 266 5.37 -2.88 -12.59
C SER A 266 4.24 -2.95 -13.63
N LEU A 267 4.45 -2.36 -14.82
CA LEU A 267 3.51 -2.43 -15.94
C LEU A 267 3.43 -3.85 -16.53
N VAL A 268 4.59 -4.50 -16.74
CA VAL A 268 4.63 -5.90 -17.19
C VAL A 268 3.93 -6.80 -16.19
N PHE A 269 4.21 -6.66 -14.89
CA PHE A 269 3.54 -7.42 -13.85
C PHE A 269 2.03 -7.19 -13.83
N LEU A 270 1.58 -5.94 -14.04
CA LEU A 270 0.17 -5.59 -14.16
C LEU A 270 -0.51 -6.31 -15.32
N VAL A 271 0.13 -6.41 -16.49
CA VAL A 271 -0.39 -7.12 -17.66
C VAL A 271 -0.32 -8.64 -17.47
N SER A 272 0.75 -9.19 -16.91
CA SER A 272 0.86 -10.62 -16.61
C SER A 272 -0.22 -11.10 -15.63
N PHE A 273 -0.70 -10.22 -14.74
CA PHE A 273 -1.75 -10.55 -13.80
C PHE A 273 -3.16 -10.64 -14.42
N LEU A 274 -3.34 -10.24 -15.68
CA LEU A 274 -4.57 -10.50 -16.44
C LEU A 274 -4.82 -12.00 -16.60
N LEU A 275 -3.77 -12.83 -16.64
CA LEU A 275 -3.89 -14.28 -16.80
C LEU A 275 -4.56 -14.94 -15.57
N PRO A 276 -4.09 -14.73 -14.32
CA PRO A 276 -4.81 -15.18 -13.13
C PRO A 276 -6.25 -14.67 -13.06
N VAL A 277 -6.49 -13.40 -13.41
CA VAL A 277 -7.84 -12.81 -13.35
C VAL A 277 -8.77 -13.46 -14.38
N ALA A 278 -8.30 -13.66 -15.62
CA ALA A 278 -9.05 -14.37 -16.65
C ALA A 278 -9.35 -15.83 -16.25
N PHE A 279 -8.40 -16.50 -15.59
CA PHE A 279 -8.60 -17.84 -15.05
C PHE A 279 -9.72 -17.87 -13.99
N ILE A 280 -9.70 -16.93 -13.04
CA ILE A 280 -10.72 -16.80 -11.98
C ILE A 280 -12.10 -16.50 -12.57
N GLN A 281 -12.17 -15.61 -13.56
CA GLN A 281 -13.41 -15.31 -14.27
C GLN A 281 -13.91 -16.51 -15.07
N GLY A 282 -13.02 -17.33 -15.63
CA GLY A 282 -13.38 -18.61 -16.22
C GLY A 282 -14.00 -19.59 -15.21
N LEU A 283 -13.47 -19.65 -13.97
CA LEU A 283 -14.03 -20.49 -12.90
C LEU A 283 -15.46 -20.10 -12.51
N SER A 284 -15.83 -18.82 -12.64
CA SER A 284 -17.19 -18.35 -12.35
C SER A 284 -18.25 -18.88 -13.33
N ARG A 285 -17.84 -19.41 -14.50
CA ARG A 285 -18.73 -19.93 -15.55
C ARG A 285 -18.65 -21.45 -15.66
N LEU A 286 -19.27 -22.14 -14.69
CA LEU A 286 -19.22 -23.60 -14.58
C LEU A 286 -19.74 -24.32 -15.83
N ASP A 287 -20.77 -23.82 -16.52
CA ASP A 287 -21.37 -24.50 -17.68
C ASP A 287 -20.40 -24.66 -18.86
N GLN A 288 -19.47 -23.72 -19.01
CA GLN A 288 -18.41 -23.78 -20.04
C GLN A 288 -17.20 -24.58 -19.55
N LEU A 289 -16.94 -24.56 -18.25
CA LEU A 289 -15.83 -25.27 -17.63
C LEU A 289 -16.10 -26.78 -17.53
N GLN A 290 -17.34 -27.18 -17.25
CA GLN A 290 -17.80 -28.56 -17.20
C GLN A 290 -17.55 -29.28 -18.54
N LYS A 291 -17.74 -28.57 -19.66
CA LYS A 291 -17.44 -29.09 -21.00
C LYS A 291 -15.95 -29.24 -21.29
N LYS A 292 -15.07 -28.46 -20.63
CA LYS A 292 -13.61 -28.48 -20.86
C LYS A 292 -12.86 -29.38 -19.90
N LEU A 293 -13.36 -29.60 -18.68
CA LEU A 293 -12.69 -30.34 -17.61
C LEU A 293 -13.62 -31.42 -17.02
N PRO A 294 -13.64 -32.65 -17.59
CA PRO A 294 -14.56 -33.72 -17.17
C PRO A 294 -14.30 -34.23 -15.74
N PHE A 295 -13.18 -33.89 -15.11
CA PHE A 295 -12.91 -34.26 -13.71
C PHE A 295 -13.79 -33.50 -12.70
N LEU A 296 -14.39 -32.37 -13.09
CA LEU A 296 -15.26 -31.57 -12.22
C LEU A 296 -16.67 -32.15 -12.09
N ASP A 297 -17.10 -33.02 -13.02
CA ASP A 297 -18.44 -33.63 -13.03
C ASP A 297 -18.74 -34.43 -11.74
N GLY A 298 -17.73 -35.03 -11.12
CA GLY A 298 -17.89 -35.75 -9.85
C GLY A 298 -18.17 -34.85 -8.66
N LEU A 299 -17.57 -33.65 -8.62
CA LEU A 299 -17.67 -32.70 -7.51
C LEU A 299 -18.90 -31.80 -7.62
N LEU A 300 -19.35 -31.52 -8.86
CA LEU A 300 -20.49 -30.66 -9.18
C LEU A 300 -21.88 -31.31 -8.97
N LYS A 301 -21.96 -32.63 -8.83
CA LYS A 301 -23.23 -33.35 -8.64
C LYS A 301 -23.99 -32.97 -7.36
N LYS A 302 -23.30 -32.38 -6.37
CA LYS A 302 -23.94 -31.89 -5.14
C LYS A 302 -24.33 -30.42 -5.31
N PRO A 303 -25.62 -30.04 -5.19
CA PRO A 303 -26.09 -28.68 -5.45
C PRO A 303 -25.41 -27.64 -4.54
N TYR A 304 -25.10 -28.01 -3.29
CA TYR A 304 -24.37 -27.17 -2.34
C TYR A 304 -22.92 -26.87 -2.76
N MET A 305 -22.21 -27.84 -3.32
CA MET A 305 -20.81 -27.65 -3.76
C MET A 305 -20.74 -26.73 -4.97
N SER A 306 -21.69 -26.85 -5.90
CA SER A 306 -21.78 -25.97 -7.08
C SER A 306 -21.92 -24.49 -6.68
N GLN A 307 -22.73 -24.19 -5.67
CA GLN A 307 -22.94 -22.81 -5.16
C GLN A 307 -21.69 -22.21 -4.49
N ILE A 308 -20.94 -23.00 -3.71
CA ILE A 308 -19.70 -22.54 -3.08
C ILE A 308 -18.62 -22.28 -4.14
N ILE A 309 -18.48 -23.19 -5.10
CA ILE A 309 -17.46 -23.12 -6.15
C ILE A 309 -17.72 -21.95 -7.11
N THR A 310 -18.98 -21.60 -7.37
CA THR A 310 -19.33 -20.45 -8.23
C THR A 310 -19.29 -19.11 -7.53
N GLY A 311 -19.81 -19.03 -6.29
CA GLY A 311 -19.99 -17.76 -5.60
C GLY A 311 -18.76 -17.31 -4.81
N TYR A 312 -18.15 -18.22 -4.04
CA TYR A 312 -17.15 -17.84 -3.04
C TYR A 312 -15.71 -18.17 -3.46
N LEU A 313 -15.49 -19.33 -4.08
CA LEU A 313 -14.16 -19.80 -4.46
C LEU A 313 -13.38 -18.81 -5.37
N PRO A 314 -13.99 -18.18 -6.40
CA PRO A 314 -13.27 -17.23 -7.26
C PRO A 314 -12.74 -16.03 -6.46
N SER A 315 -13.52 -15.55 -5.49
CA SER A 315 -13.15 -14.43 -4.61
C SER A 315 -11.99 -14.80 -3.68
N VAL A 316 -11.97 -16.02 -3.14
CA VAL A 316 -10.87 -16.50 -2.29
C VAL A 316 -9.59 -16.71 -3.10
N ILE A 317 -9.68 -17.30 -4.28
CA ILE A 317 -8.53 -17.48 -5.17
C ILE A 317 -7.95 -16.12 -5.57
N LEU A 318 -8.81 -15.15 -5.91
CA LEU A 318 -8.38 -13.78 -6.19
C LEU A 318 -7.65 -13.17 -4.98
N LEU A 319 -8.21 -13.31 -3.78
CA LEU A 319 -7.58 -12.81 -2.55
C LEU A 319 -6.17 -13.41 -2.35
N LEU A 320 -6.00 -14.71 -2.59
CA LEU A 320 -4.71 -15.39 -2.49
C LEU A 320 -3.69 -14.82 -3.49
N PHE A 321 -4.09 -14.60 -4.75
CA PHE A 321 -3.21 -13.96 -5.73
C PHE A 321 -2.90 -12.51 -5.38
N LEU A 322 -3.89 -11.72 -4.94
CA LEU A 322 -3.69 -10.32 -4.53
C LEU A 322 -2.78 -10.17 -3.31
N TYR A 323 -2.69 -11.19 -2.45
CA TYR A 323 -1.74 -11.21 -1.33
C TYR A 323 -0.28 -11.16 -1.80
N THR A 324 0.04 -11.73 -2.96
CA THR A 324 1.40 -11.73 -3.54
C THR A 324 1.82 -10.37 -4.12
N VAL A 325 0.86 -9.48 -4.41
CA VAL A 325 1.12 -8.21 -5.09
C VAL A 325 1.93 -7.25 -4.23
N SER A 326 1.54 -7.08 -2.97
CA SER A 326 2.21 -6.17 -2.03
C SER A 326 3.70 -6.47 -1.83
N PRO A 327 4.13 -7.73 -1.55
CA PRO A 327 5.54 -8.06 -1.41
C PRO A 327 6.35 -7.89 -2.72
N ILE A 328 5.72 -8.05 -3.89
CA ILE A 328 6.38 -7.78 -5.17
C ILE A 328 6.55 -6.26 -5.37
N MET A 329 5.53 -5.47 -5.08
CA MET A 329 5.57 -4.01 -5.24
C MET A 329 6.54 -3.31 -4.28
N ILE A 330 6.68 -3.82 -3.04
CA ILE A 330 7.73 -3.32 -2.13
C ILE A 330 9.12 -3.66 -2.66
N ARG A 331 9.31 -4.82 -3.32
CA ARG A 331 10.58 -5.20 -3.95
C ARG A 331 10.89 -4.35 -5.18
N PHE A 332 9.90 -4.00 -6.01
CA PHE A 332 10.13 -2.99 -7.06
C PHE A 332 10.46 -1.62 -6.47
N SER A 333 9.83 -1.25 -5.36
CA SER A 333 10.08 0.03 -4.69
C SER A 333 11.43 0.07 -3.96
N THR A 334 12.03 -1.05 -3.55
CA THR A 334 13.43 -1.05 -3.06
C THR A 334 14.41 -0.79 -4.20
N MET A 335 14.14 -1.31 -5.39
CA MET A 335 15.01 -1.19 -6.56
C MET A 335 15.06 0.23 -7.14
N GLU A 336 14.04 1.07 -6.86
CA GLU A 336 13.98 2.49 -7.25
C GLU A 336 15.07 3.37 -6.64
N GLY A 337 15.69 2.90 -5.55
CA GLY A 337 16.63 3.70 -4.78
C GLY A 337 16.00 4.75 -3.85
N PRO A 338 14.89 4.49 -3.11
CA PRO A 338 14.39 5.43 -2.10
C PRO A 338 15.42 5.63 -1.00
N THR A 339 15.47 6.85 -0.46
CA THR A 339 16.41 7.24 0.61
C THR A 339 15.90 6.89 2.00
N SER A 340 14.58 6.75 2.15
CA SER A 340 13.92 6.43 3.42
C SER A 340 12.99 5.22 3.32
N HIS A 341 12.77 4.54 4.45
CA HIS A 341 11.77 3.50 4.57
C HIS A 341 10.36 4.05 4.33
N SER A 342 10.09 5.29 4.75
CA SER A 342 8.84 6.01 4.47
C SER A 342 8.59 6.23 2.99
N GLU A 343 9.57 6.75 2.26
CA GLU A 343 9.47 6.97 0.81
C GLU A 343 9.28 5.64 0.07
N ARG A 344 9.98 4.60 0.50
CA ARG A 344 9.81 3.24 -0.03
C ARG A 344 8.38 2.72 0.16
N LYS A 345 7.83 2.84 1.37
CA LYS A 345 6.45 2.43 1.68
C LYS A 345 5.42 3.26 0.91
N LYS A 346 5.67 4.56 0.73
CA LYS A 346 4.85 5.47 -0.09
C LYS A 346 4.80 5.01 -1.54
N SER A 347 5.97 4.80 -2.15
CA SER A 347 6.07 4.39 -3.55
C SER A 347 5.42 3.02 -3.79
N ALA A 348 5.60 2.07 -2.85
CA ALA A 348 4.94 0.77 -2.91
C ALA A 348 3.41 0.90 -2.81
N CYS A 349 2.91 1.71 -1.87
CA CYS A 349 1.48 2.00 -1.72
C CYS A 349 0.87 2.53 -3.01
N SER A 350 1.52 3.49 -3.68
CA SER A 350 1.03 4.03 -4.96
C SER A 350 0.95 2.96 -6.05
N LYS A 351 1.99 2.12 -6.19
CA LYS A 351 1.99 1.03 -7.19
C LYS A 351 0.92 -0.01 -6.93
N VAL A 352 0.75 -0.45 -5.68
CA VAL A 352 -0.31 -1.40 -5.29
C VAL A 352 -1.68 -0.80 -5.58
N LEU A 353 -1.89 0.49 -5.30
CA LEU A 353 -3.14 1.18 -5.59
C LEU A 353 -3.46 1.20 -7.09
N TYR A 354 -2.53 1.62 -7.93
CA TYR A 354 -2.72 1.58 -9.39
C TYR A 354 -2.98 0.17 -9.90
N PHE A 355 -2.27 -0.82 -9.36
CA PHE A 355 -2.48 -2.21 -9.69
C PHE A 355 -3.90 -2.69 -9.33
N TYR A 356 -4.39 -2.37 -8.14
CA TYR A 356 -5.76 -2.72 -7.72
C TYR A 356 -6.82 -2.01 -8.54
N ILE A 357 -6.65 -0.72 -8.83
CA ILE A 357 -7.58 0.02 -9.70
C ILE A 357 -7.63 -0.62 -11.10
N TRP A 358 -6.49 -0.97 -11.68
CA TRP A 358 -6.49 -1.59 -13.00
C TRP A 358 -7.05 -3.02 -12.98
N ASN A 359 -6.49 -3.91 -12.17
CA ASN A 359 -6.82 -5.34 -12.20
C ASN A 359 -8.13 -5.69 -11.50
N VAL A 360 -8.46 -5.06 -10.37
CA VAL A 360 -9.68 -5.40 -9.62
C VAL A 360 -10.88 -4.60 -10.15
N PHE A 361 -10.71 -3.32 -10.48
CA PHE A 361 -11.80 -2.49 -10.98
C PHE A 361 -11.92 -2.56 -12.50
N PHE A 362 -10.99 -2.00 -13.29
CA PHE A 362 -11.16 -1.91 -14.75
C PHE A 362 -11.21 -3.25 -15.48
N VAL A 363 -10.32 -4.19 -15.15
CA VAL A 363 -10.28 -5.51 -15.83
C VAL A 363 -11.53 -6.33 -15.53
N SER A 364 -12.04 -6.30 -14.30
CA SER A 364 -13.30 -6.98 -13.95
C SER A 364 -14.50 -6.39 -14.68
N LEU A 365 -14.51 -5.08 -14.93
CA LEU A 365 -15.53 -4.43 -15.76
C LEU A 365 -15.38 -4.82 -17.24
N ALA A 366 -14.15 -4.82 -17.77
CA ALA A 366 -13.86 -5.15 -19.16
C ALA A 366 -14.16 -6.62 -19.48
N SER A 367 -13.86 -7.55 -18.57
CA SER A 367 -14.20 -8.96 -18.74
C SER A 367 -15.70 -9.21 -18.79
N GLY A 368 -16.49 -8.45 -18.04
CA GLY A 368 -17.95 -8.51 -18.15
C GLY A 368 -18.39 -8.19 -19.58
N ALA A 369 -17.77 -7.20 -20.21
CA ALA A 369 -18.15 -6.68 -21.52
C ALA A 369 -17.63 -7.52 -22.69
N VAL A 370 -16.39 -8.01 -22.60
CA VAL A 370 -15.76 -8.84 -23.64
C VAL A 370 -16.45 -10.20 -23.74
N ILE A 371 -16.88 -10.77 -22.61
CA ILE A 371 -17.52 -12.08 -22.64
C ILE A 371 -19.01 -11.96 -23.04
N SER A 372 -19.63 -10.78 -22.94
CA SER A 372 -21.03 -10.58 -23.35
C SER A 372 -21.23 -10.35 -24.86
N GLN A 373 -20.18 -10.10 -25.67
CA GLN A 373 -20.27 -10.08 -27.14
C GLN A 373 -18.91 -9.77 -27.82
N LEU A 374 -18.35 -10.72 -28.55
CA LEU A 374 -17.41 -10.45 -29.65
C LEU A 374 -18.22 -10.25 -30.95
N SER A 375 -18.68 -9.03 -31.19
CA SER A 375 -19.00 -8.60 -32.55
C SER A 375 -18.22 -7.31 -32.85
N PRO A 376 -17.36 -7.28 -33.88
CA PRO A 376 -16.51 -6.14 -34.17
C PRO A 376 -17.30 -5.15 -35.01
N SER A 377 -18.13 -4.33 -34.39
CA SER A 377 -18.61 -3.08 -34.96
C SER A 377 -19.50 -2.36 -33.95
N SER A 378 -19.15 -1.13 -33.58
CA SER A 378 -20.02 0.04 -33.71
C SER A 378 -19.59 1.24 -32.83
N SER A 379 -20.22 2.39 -33.12
CA SER A 379 -19.98 3.77 -32.67
C SER A 379 -19.87 3.96 -31.14
N THR A 380 -19.19 5.03 -30.69
CA THR A 380 -18.94 5.37 -29.26
C THR A 380 -20.20 5.39 -28.39
N LYS A 381 -21.38 5.67 -28.95
CA LYS A 381 -22.66 5.63 -28.23
C LYS A 381 -23.09 4.20 -27.85
N ASP A 382 -22.84 3.22 -28.71
CA ASP A 382 -23.20 1.82 -28.45
C ASP A 382 -22.28 1.20 -27.39
N ILE A 383 -21.02 1.64 -27.33
CA ILE A 383 -20.07 1.23 -26.28
C ILE A 383 -20.56 1.71 -24.91
N ALA A 384 -21.01 2.96 -24.79
CA ALA A 384 -21.51 3.51 -23.53
C ALA A 384 -22.79 2.80 -23.05
N VAL A 385 -23.73 2.52 -23.96
CA VAL A 385 -24.96 1.78 -23.64
C VAL A 385 -24.64 0.34 -23.22
N ARG A 386 -23.70 -0.33 -23.89
CA ARG A 386 -23.28 -1.69 -23.52
C ARG A 386 -22.58 -1.72 -22.16
N LEU A 387 -21.72 -0.74 -21.87
CA LEU A 387 -21.03 -0.64 -20.58
C LEU A 387 -22.03 -0.42 -19.43
N ALA A 388 -23.09 0.37 -19.66
CA ALA A 388 -24.13 0.62 -18.68
C ALA A 388 -24.93 -0.62 -18.27
N HIS A 389 -25.03 -1.64 -19.15
CA HIS A 389 -25.64 -2.92 -18.82
C HIS A 389 -24.68 -3.88 -18.11
N VAL A 390 -23.41 -3.89 -18.52
CA VAL A 390 -22.40 -4.83 -17.99
C VAL A 390 -21.94 -4.48 -16.57
N ILE A 391 -21.77 -3.19 -16.26
CA ILE A 391 -21.24 -2.77 -14.95
C ILE A 391 -22.15 -3.25 -13.80
N PRO A 392 -23.49 -3.09 -13.87
CA PRO A 392 -24.42 -3.66 -12.90
C PRO A 392 -24.30 -5.16 -12.67
N GLU A 393 -24.10 -5.96 -13.73
CA GLU A 393 -24.00 -7.42 -13.64
C GLU A 393 -22.78 -7.85 -12.79
N GLN A 394 -21.72 -7.06 -12.79
CA GLN A 394 -20.52 -7.29 -11.97
C GLN A 394 -20.65 -6.80 -10.52
N THR A 395 -21.77 -6.19 -10.13
CA THR A 395 -21.96 -5.69 -8.75
C THR A 395 -21.94 -6.82 -7.73
N THR A 396 -22.54 -7.97 -8.04
CA THR A 396 -22.55 -9.13 -7.14
C THR A 396 -21.13 -9.61 -6.83
N PHE A 397 -20.24 -9.57 -7.82
CA PHE A 397 -18.82 -9.83 -7.62
C PHE A 397 -18.18 -8.79 -6.68
N PHE A 398 -18.43 -7.49 -6.88
CA PHE A 398 -17.86 -6.45 -6.01
C PHE A 398 -18.39 -6.52 -4.57
N ILE A 399 -19.68 -6.82 -4.36
CA ILE A 399 -20.24 -7.04 -3.00
C ILE A 399 -19.54 -8.23 -2.33
N THR A 400 -19.39 -9.35 -3.05
CA THR A 400 -18.71 -10.55 -2.54
C THR A 400 -17.23 -10.28 -2.25
N TYR A 401 -16.59 -9.47 -3.09
CA TYR A 401 -15.22 -9.01 -2.89
C TYR A 401 -15.09 -8.13 -1.64
N VAL A 402 -16.00 -7.18 -1.39
CA VAL A 402 -16.03 -6.36 -0.16
C VAL A 402 -16.23 -7.24 1.08
N LEU A 403 -17.10 -8.24 1.02
CA LEU A 403 -17.35 -9.15 2.13
C LEU A 403 -16.11 -10.03 2.43
N THR A 404 -15.52 -10.63 1.39
CA THR A 404 -14.41 -11.57 1.53
C THR A 404 -13.08 -10.85 1.82
N SER A 405 -12.70 -9.88 0.99
CA SER A 405 -11.41 -9.17 1.13
C SER A 405 -11.46 -8.03 2.15
N GLY A 406 -12.64 -7.48 2.43
CA GLY A 406 -12.82 -6.41 3.41
C GLY A 406 -13.09 -6.96 4.80
N TRP A 407 -14.27 -7.55 5.01
CA TRP A 407 -14.70 -7.96 6.36
C TRP A 407 -13.86 -9.11 6.89
N ALA A 408 -13.66 -10.19 6.12
CA ALA A 408 -12.87 -11.33 6.59
C ALA A 408 -11.40 -10.94 6.84
N SER A 409 -10.83 -10.04 6.02
CA SER A 409 -9.46 -9.53 6.25
C SER A 409 -9.37 -8.70 7.52
N LEU A 410 -10.32 -7.80 7.80
CA LEU A 410 -10.33 -7.01 9.04
C LEU A 410 -10.51 -7.90 10.29
N SER A 411 -11.36 -8.93 10.20
CA SER A 411 -11.54 -9.90 11.28
C SER A 411 -10.25 -10.71 11.52
N SER A 412 -9.57 -11.14 10.45
CA SER A 412 -8.27 -11.83 10.55
C SER A 412 -7.18 -10.94 11.18
N GLU A 413 -7.17 -9.66 10.83
CA GLU A 413 -6.24 -8.66 11.36
C GLU A 413 -6.49 -8.35 12.84
N LEU A 414 -7.76 -8.33 13.26
CA LEU A 414 -8.13 -8.22 14.68
C LEU A 414 -7.64 -9.43 15.48
N MET A 415 -7.79 -10.65 14.95
CA MET A 415 -7.29 -11.89 15.56
C MET A 415 -5.77 -12.00 15.54
N GLN A 416 -5.07 -11.19 14.73
CA GLN A 416 -3.63 -11.26 14.50
C GLN A 416 -3.16 -12.68 14.16
N LEU A 417 -3.90 -13.34 13.26
CA LEU A 417 -3.72 -14.76 12.91
C LEU A 417 -2.25 -15.11 12.62
N PHE A 418 -1.56 -14.27 11.83
CA PHE A 418 -0.15 -14.51 11.50
C PHE A 418 0.76 -14.45 12.72
N GLY A 419 0.62 -13.43 13.58
CA GLY A 419 1.42 -13.28 14.79
C GLY A 419 1.17 -14.41 15.79
N LEU A 420 -0.10 -14.83 15.95
CA LEU A 420 -0.47 -15.94 16.82
C LEU A 420 0.12 -17.26 16.33
N ILE A 421 0.00 -17.56 15.03
CA ILE A 421 0.57 -18.77 14.43
C ILE A 421 2.10 -18.76 14.53
N TYR A 422 2.73 -17.63 14.23
CA TYR A 422 4.18 -17.49 14.31
C TYR A 422 4.69 -17.70 15.74
N ASN A 423 4.07 -17.04 16.73
CA ASN A 423 4.42 -17.23 18.13
C ASN A 423 4.12 -18.65 18.61
N PHE A 424 3.02 -19.26 18.14
CA PHE A 424 2.71 -20.65 18.43
C PHE A 424 3.80 -21.59 17.89
N ILE A 425 4.23 -21.40 16.64
CA ILE A 425 5.33 -22.18 16.03
C ILE A 425 6.63 -21.95 16.81
N ILE A 426 7.00 -20.71 17.11
CA ILE A 426 8.25 -20.42 17.84
C ILE A 426 8.25 -21.05 19.23
N LYS A 427 7.16 -20.88 19.97
CA LYS A 427 7.05 -21.31 21.36
C LYS A 427 6.90 -22.82 21.49
N TYR A 428 6.06 -23.44 20.65
CA TYR A 428 5.74 -24.86 20.76
C TYR A 428 6.57 -25.75 19.84
N VAL A 429 6.90 -25.31 18.62
CA VAL A 429 7.69 -26.10 17.65
C VAL A 429 9.18 -25.84 17.82
N LEU A 430 9.61 -24.57 17.89
CA LEU A 430 11.03 -24.20 18.00
C LEU A 430 11.53 -24.11 19.45
N ARG A 431 10.64 -24.18 20.45
CA ARG A 431 10.95 -24.14 21.90
C ARG A 431 11.89 -22.99 22.31
N MET A 432 11.80 -21.86 21.62
CA MET A 432 12.57 -20.66 21.99
C MET A 432 12.02 -20.09 23.29
N LYS A 433 12.91 -19.84 24.26
CA LYS A 433 12.53 -19.36 25.61
C LYS A 433 12.44 -17.83 25.71
N GLU A 434 12.92 -17.12 24.68
CA GLU A 434 12.85 -15.66 24.62
C GLU A 434 11.55 -15.19 23.97
N ASP A 435 10.85 -14.31 24.67
CA ASP A 435 9.75 -13.54 24.11
C ASP A 435 10.33 -12.54 23.11
N ILE A 436 10.44 -12.95 21.85
CA ILE A 436 10.72 -12.01 20.77
C ILE A 436 9.54 -11.05 20.73
N ALA A 437 9.71 -9.86 21.29
CA ALA A 437 8.78 -8.75 21.18
C ALA A 437 8.75 -8.31 19.71
N PHE A 438 8.04 -9.06 18.86
CA PHE A 438 7.69 -8.57 17.54
C PHE A 438 6.80 -7.36 17.76
N VAL A 439 7.31 -6.16 17.48
CA VAL A 439 6.51 -4.94 17.44
C VAL A 439 5.90 -4.88 16.04
N PRO A 440 4.65 -5.33 15.83
CA PRO A 440 4.02 -5.29 14.52
C PRO A 440 3.87 -3.84 14.09
N THR A 441 4.71 -3.42 13.14
CA THR A 441 4.56 -2.13 12.47
C THR A 441 3.29 -2.16 11.63
N PHE A 442 2.49 -1.10 11.71
CA PHE A 442 1.27 -0.97 10.90
C PHE A 442 1.57 -1.18 9.39
N PRO A 443 0.90 -2.13 8.71
CA PRO A 443 1.17 -2.46 7.31
C PRO A 443 0.57 -1.41 6.35
N TYR A 444 1.19 -0.22 6.34
CA TYR A 444 0.75 0.96 5.58
C TYR A 444 0.52 0.67 4.08
N HIS A 445 1.43 -0.09 3.47
CA HIS A 445 1.47 -0.31 2.03
C HIS A 445 0.44 -1.34 1.52
N THR A 446 -0.19 -2.12 2.40
CA THR A 446 -1.21 -3.12 2.02
C THR A 446 -2.62 -2.58 2.30
N GLU A 447 -2.82 -1.96 3.46
CA GLU A 447 -4.16 -1.59 3.92
C GLU A 447 -4.68 -0.32 3.28
N ILE A 448 -3.83 0.69 3.08
CA ILE A 448 -4.29 1.95 2.48
C ILE A 448 -4.78 1.77 1.04
N PRO A 449 -4.05 1.05 0.15
CA PRO A 449 -4.57 0.77 -1.19
C PRO A 449 -5.92 0.04 -1.20
N LYS A 450 -6.15 -0.90 -0.26
CA LYS A 450 -7.43 -1.61 -0.14
C LYS A 450 -8.57 -0.65 0.23
N VAL A 451 -8.37 0.17 1.26
CA VAL A 451 -9.40 1.12 1.71
C VAL A 451 -9.68 2.16 0.62
N MET A 452 -8.65 2.60 -0.11
CA MET A 452 -8.80 3.50 -1.27
C MET A 452 -9.61 2.85 -2.39
N LEU A 453 -9.34 1.58 -2.71
CA LEU A 453 -10.12 0.81 -3.70
C LEU A 453 -11.59 0.68 -3.28
N PHE A 454 -11.88 0.39 -2.01
CA PHE A 454 -13.26 0.35 -1.51
C PHE A 454 -13.94 1.71 -1.57
N GLY A 455 -13.20 2.80 -1.34
CA GLY A 455 -13.67 4.15 -1.59
C GLY A 455 -14.07 4.35 -3.05
N LEU A 456 -13.18 3.98 -3.99
CA LEU A 456 -13.45 4.07 -5.44
C LEU A 456 -14.69 3.25 -5.83
N LEU A 457 -14.77 1.98 -5.39
CA LEU A 457 -15.93 1.10 -5.62
C LEU A 457 -17.22 1.71 -5.05
N GLY A 458 -17.16 2.28 -3.85
CA GLY A 458 -18.29 2.96 -3.25
C GLY A 458 -18.78 4.14 -4.09
N PHE A 459 -17.86 5.01 -4.55
CA PHE A 459 -18.24 6.15 -5.39
C PHE A 459 -18.80 5.70 -6.74
N SER A 460 -18.12 4.80 -7.46
CA SER A 460 -18.53 4.35 -8.78
C SER A 460 -19.84 3.56 -8.75
N CYS A 461 -20.02 2.69 -7.77
CA CYS A 461 -21.17 1.79 -7.71
C CYS A 461 -22.33 2.32 -6.87
N SER A 462 -22.17 3.45 -6.13
CA SER A 462 -23.22 4.05 -5.29
C SER A 462 -24.54 4.28 -6.04
N VAL A 463 -24.46 4.82 -7.26
CA VAL A 463 -25.61 5.14 -8.10
C VAL A 463 -26.05 3.93 -8.91
N LEU A 464 -25.11 3.09 -9.36
CA LEU A 464 -25.39 1.94 -10.22
C LEU A 464 -26.10 0.81 -9.47
N ALA A 465 -25.67 0.56 -8.23
CA ALA A 465 -26.21 -0.48 -7.36
C ALA A 465 -26.09 -0.06 -5.88
N PRO A 466 -27.09 0.68 -5.36
CA PRO A 466 -27.09 1.20 -3.99
C PRO A 466 -26.85 0.15 -2.90
N LEU A 467 -27.14 -1.13 -3.16
CA LEU A 467 -26.98 -2.24 -2.23
C LEU A 467 -25.54 -2.47 -1.77
N ILE A 468 -24.52 -1.98 -2.50
CA ILE A 468 -23.11 -2.08 -2.05
C ILE A 468 -22.81 -1.16 -0.84
N LEU A 469 -23.55 -0.06 -0.68
CA LEU A 469 -23.27 0.98 0.30
C LEU A 469 -23.40 0.50 1.76
N PRO A 470 -24.45 -0.25 2.17
CA PRO A 470 -24.51 -0.84 3.51
C PRO A 470 -23.30 -1.72 3.84
N PHE A 471 -22.88 -2.57 2.90
CA PHE A 471 -21.72 -3.47 3.12
C PHE A 471 -20.42 -2.70 3.29
N LEU A 472 -20.23 -1.63 2.50
CA LEU A 472 -19.10 -0.72 2.64
C LEU A 472 -19.13 0.07 3.95
N LEU A 473 -20.30 0.53 4.39
CA LEU A 473 -20.44 1.24 5.67
C LEU A 473 -20.01 0.38 6.86
N VAL A 474 -20.45 -0.88 6.89
CA VAL A 474 -20.02 -1.83 7.92
C VAL A 474 -18.51 -2.04 7.86
N TYR A 475 -17.92 -2.16 6.66
CA TYR A 475 -16.47 -2.25 6.50
C TYR A 475 -15.74 -1.03 7.08
N PHE A 476 -16.15 0.20 6.73
CA PHE A 476 -15.49 1.40 7.24
C PHE A 476 -15.67 1.56 8.76
N PHE A 477 -16.83 1.16 9.30
CA PHE A 477 -17.08 1.15 10.74
C PHE A 477 -16.20 0.13 11.47
N LEU A 478 -16.16 -1.12 11.01
CA LEU A 478 -15.28 -2.16 11.55
C LEU A 478 -13.81 -1.73 11.47
N GLY A 479 -13.38 -1.20 10.32
CA GLY A 479 -12.02 -0.69 10.13
C GLY A 479 -11.69 0.43 11.11
N TYR A 480 -12.61 1.39 11.33
CA TYR A 480 -12.43 2.44 12.33
C TYR A 480 -12.20 1.86 13.75
N VAL A 481 -13.00 0.88 14.17
CA VAL A 481 -12.88 0.25 15.49
C VAL A 481 -11.59 -0.55 15.64
N VAL A 482 -11.30 -1.45 14.69
CA VAL A 482 -10.12 -2.34 14.71
C VAL A 482 -8.84 -1.51 14.76
N TYR A 483 -8.68 -0.56 13.84
CA TYR A 483 -7.47 0.25 13.79
C TYR A 483 -7.35 1.24 14.95
N ARG A 484 -8.46 1.65 15.56
CA ARG A 484 -8.42 2.46 16.79
C ARG A 484 -7.95 1.64 17.98
N ASN A 485 -8.39 0.39 18.08
CA ASN A 485 -7.95 -0.50 19.16
C ASN A 485 -6.47 -0.84 19.03
N GLN A 486 -6.02 -1.25 17.84
CA GLN A 486 -4.63 -1.65 17.59
C GLN A 486 -3.61 -0.56 17.95
N VAL A 487 -3.90 0.70 17.63
CA VAL A 487 -2.97 1.81 17.95
C VAL A 487 -3.00 2.19 19.42
N ARG A 488 -4.14 2.03 20.12
CA ARG A 488 -4.20 2.28 21.56
C ARG A 488 -3.34 1.27 22.34
N GLU A 489 -3.35 0.02 21.89
CA GLU A 489 -2.70 -1.09 22.59
C GLU A 489 -1.21 -1.24 22.23
N LYS A 490 -0.79 -0.83 21.02
CA LYS A 490 0.56 -1.07 20.49
C LYS A 490 1.47 0.16 20.43
N LEU A 491 1.22 1.19 21.24
CA LEU A 491 1.88 2.50 21.08
C LEU A 491 3.30 2.59 21.69
N GLU A 492 4.25 1.86 21.10
CA GLU A 492 5.66 2.26 21.07
C GLU A 492 6.21 1.91 19.69
N THR A 493 5.93 2.72 18.66
CA THR A 493 6.88 3.12 17.59
C THR A 493 6.19 3.78 16.39
N ALA A 494 6.71 4.97 16.05
CA ALA A 494 6.78 5.59 14.73
C ALA A 494 5.47 5.83 13.93
N SER A 495 4.58 6.67 14.46
CA SER A 495 3.56 7.34 13.66
C SER A 495 4.10 8.62 12.99
N ARG A 496 4.84 8.52 11.87
CA ARG A 496 5.25 9.73 11.09
C ARG A 496 5.12 9.60 9.57
N ILE A 497 4.04 8.97 9.11
CA ILE A 497 3.63 9.01 7.70
C ILE A 497 2.10 9.15 7.62
N LEU A 498 1.57 10.38 7.72
CA LEU A 498 0.11 10.57 7.86
C LEU A 498 -0.58 11.44 6.79
N ILE A 499 0.12 11.86 5.73
CA ILE A 499 -0.42 12.88 4.79
C ILE A 499 -0.67 12.33 3.38
N ILE A 500 -0.08 11.18 3.05
CA ILE A 500 -0.07 10.60 1.70
C ILE A 500 -1.42 10.02 1.25
N PRO A 501 -2.26 9.38 2.10
CA PRO A 501 -3.50 8.78 1.63
C PRO A 501 -4.42 9.83 0.99
N TRP A 502 -4.39 11.07 1.49
CA TRP A 502 -5.34 12.10 1.10
C TRP A 502 -4.98 12.82 -0.20
N GLN A 503 -3.69 13.11 -0.44
CA GLN A 503 -3.26 13.71 -1.70
C GLN A 503 -3.49 12.75 -2.86
N LEU A 504 -3.23 11.45 -2.66
CA LEU A 504 -3.55 10.42 -3.66
C LEU A 504 -5.06 10.23 -3.85
N LEU A 505 -5.86 10.23 -2.77
CA LEU A 505 -7.32 10.16 -2.88
C LEU A 505 -7.89 11.37 -3.65
N CYS A 506 -7.43 12.59 -3.35
CA CYS A 506 -7.84 13.78 -4.10
C CYS A 506 -7.39 13.72 -5.56
N CYS A 507 -6.20 13.20 -5.88
CA CYS A 507 -5.79 13.05 -7.28
C CYS A 507 -6.56 11.93 -8.01
N ILE A 508 -6.97 10.86 -7.33
CA ILE A 508 -7.66 9.70 -7.95
C ILE A 508 -9.17 9.93 -8.07
N LEU A 509 -9.79 10.66 -7.14
CA LEU A 509 -11.22 10.98 -7.22
C LEU A 509 -11.53 12.12 -8.20
N PHE A 510 -10.52 12.92 -8.58
CA PHE A 510 -10.70 14.15 -9.37
C PHE A 510 -9.85 14.22 -10.65
N SER A 511 -9.14 13.16 -11.01
CA SER A 511 -8.47 13.00 -12.32
C SER A 511 -9.14 11.90 -13.12
#